data_AF-A0A1G1P824-F1
#
_entry.id   AF-A0A1G1P824-F1
#
_cell.length_a   1.000
_cell.length_b   1.000
_cell.length_c   1.000
_cell.angle_alpha   90.00
_cell.angle_beta   90.00
_cell.angle_gamma   90.00
#
_symmetry.space_group_name_H-M   'P 1'
#
loop_
_entity.id
_entity.type
_entity.pdbx_description
1 polymer ?
#
loop_
_entity_poly.entity_id
_entity_poly.type
_entity_poly.pdbx_seq_one_letter_code
_entity_poly.pdbx_strand_id
1 'polypeptide(L)' 'MQRFIYTRHALKRLKQRELTVDHIRATVRYPDRRRPGKLPNTVKYWKEIEGQTCFVVVELRGEQVIVITVGWKEGHP' A
#
# COMPACT_ATOMS: atom_id res chain seq x y z
N MET A 1 -11.87 7.04 -12.37
CA MET A 1 -11.12 7.43 -11.14
C MET A 1 -11.04 6.18 -10.26
N GLN A 2 -9.85 5.71 -9.85
CA GLN A 2 -9.75 4.43 -9.11
C GLN A 2 -10.38 4.51 -7.71
N ARG A 3 -11.24 3.54 -7.38
CA ARG A 3 -11.93 3.45 -6.09
C ARG A 3 -11.11 2.59 -5.12
N PHE A 4 -10.70 3.18 -4.00
CA PHE A 4 -9.97 2.49 -2.95
C PHE A 4 -10.92 1.85 -1.95
N ILE A 5 -10.73 0.56 -1.67
CA ILE A 5 -11.47 -0.21 -0.66
C ILE A 5 -10.45 -0.73 0.35
N TYR A 6 -10.63 -0.42 1.63
CA TYR A 6 -9.69 -0.82 2.68
C TYR A 6 -10.24 -2.02 3.44
N THR A 7 -9.47 -3.11 3.48
CA THR A 7 -9.82 -4.26 4.32
C THR A 7 -9.72 -3.90 5.81
N ARG A 8 -10.41 -4.65 6.67
CA ARG A 8 -10.28 -4.50 8.14
C ARG A 8 -8.83 -4.63 8.60
N HIS A 9 -8.06 -5.52 7.97
CA HIS A 9 -6.63 -5.68 8.25
C HIS A 9 -5.84 -4.42 7.90
N ALA A 10 -6.03 -3.86 6.70
CA ALA A 10 -5.37 -2.63 6.29
C ALA A 10 -5.69 -1.45 7.21
N LEU A 11 -6.97 -1.27 7.58
CA LEU A 11 -7.38 -0.20 8.52
C LEU A 11 -6.70 -0.33 9.88
N LYS A 12 -6.59 -1.57 10.41
CA LYS A 12 -5.86 -1.82 11.65
C LYS A 12 -4.37 -1.46 11.51
N ARG A 13 -3.74 -1.79 10.38
CA ARG A 13 -2.33 -1.47 10.12
C ARG A 13 -2.09 0.03 9.94
N LEU A 14 -3.00 0.75 9.29
CA LEU A 14 -2.93 2.22 9.19
C LEU A 14 -2.83 2.86 10.58
N LYS A 15 -3.75 2.48 11.48
CA LYS A 15 -3.75 2.99 12.86
C LYS A 15 -2.50 2.60 13.64
N GLN A 16 -2.03 1.35 13.51
CA GLN A 16 -0.84 0.85 14.22
C GLN A 16 0.48 1.46 13.75
N ARG A 17 0.54 1.95 12.51
CA ARG A 17 1.77 2.45 11.87
C ARG A 17 1.71 3.95 11.59
N GLU A 18 0.68 4.62 12.09
CA GLU A 18 0.44 6.05 11.92
C GLU A 18 0.47 6.48 10.43
N LEU A 19 -0.02 5.58 9.57
CA LEU A 19 -0.12 5.82 8.13
C LEU A 19 -1.47 6.42 7.79
N THR A 20 -1.48 7.45 6.94
CA THR A 20 -2.70 8.09 6.46
C THR A 20 -3.19 7.48 5.15
N VAL A 21 -4.45 7.72 4.81
CA VAL A 21 -5.02 7.34 3.50
C VAL A 21 -4.25 7.99 2.34
N ASP A 22 -3.73 9.20 2.54
CA ASP A 22 -2.98 9.91 1.50
C ASP A 22 -1.60 9.29 1.27
N HIS A 23 -0.92 8.79 2.31
CA HIS A 23 0.28 7.96 2.12
C HIS A 23 0.00 6.74 1.23
N ILE A 24 -1.16 6.09 1.42
CA ILE A 24 -1.53 4.92 0.60
C ILE A 24 -1.83 5.33 -0.83
N ARG A 25 -2.60 6.39 -1.03
CA ARG A 25 -2.94 6.91 -2.36
C ARG A 25 -1.69 7.34 -3.12
N ALA A 26 -0.78 8.05 -2.46
CA ALA A 26 0.50 8.45 -3.03
C ALA A 26 1.34 7.23 -3.40
N THR A 27 1.43 6.24 -2.53
CA THR A 27 2.20 5.00 -2.78
C THR A 27 1.64 4.20 -3.96
N VAL A 28 0.32 4.12 -4.12
CA VAL A 28 -0.30 3.37 -5.24
C VAL A 28 -0.28 4.16 -6.55
N ARG A 29 -0.49 5.48 -6.51
CA ARG A 29 -0.55 6.33 -7.72
C ARG A 29 0.82 6.70 -8.25
N TYR A 30 1.78 6.96 -7.36
CA TYR A 30 3.13 7.41 -7.70
C TYR A 30 4.19 6.58 -6.95
N PRO A 31 4.23 5.25 -7.17
CA PRO A 31 5.21 4.37 -6.53
C PRO A 31 6.61 4.63 -7.07
N ASP A 32 7.62 4.48 -6.22
CA ASP A 32 9.01 4.43 -6.66
C ASP A 32 9.37 3.03 -7.17
N ARG A 33 8.73 2.00 -6.61
CA ARG A 33 8.87 0.61 -7.05
C ARG A 33 7.54 -0.14 -6.98
N ARG A 34 7.34 -1.09 -7.90
CA ARG A 34 6.22 -2.04 -7.86
C ARG A 34 6.67 -3.45 -8.22
N ARG A 35 6.02 -4.46 -7.67
CA ARG A 35 6.22 -5.87 -8.01
C ARG A 35 4.90 -6.65 -7.93
N PRO A 36 4.73 -7.70 -8.73
CA PRO A 36 3.66 -8.68 -8.51
C PRO A 36 3.70 -9.21 -7.07
N GLY A 37 2.54 -9.37 -6.45
CA GLY A 37 2.40 -10.02 -5.16
C GLY A 37 2.41 -11.54 -5.30
N LYS A 38 2.29 -12.25 -4.16
CA LYS A 38 2.30 -13.72 -4.11
C LYS A 38 1.00 -14.35 -4.60
N LEU A 39 -0.10 -13.58 -4.61
CA LEU A 39 -1.43 -14.05 -4.99
C LEU A 39 -1.85 -13.47 -6.34
N PRO A 40 -2.74 -14.13 -7.09
CA PRO A 40 -3.28 -13.59 -8.34
C PRO A 40 -3.85 -12.19 -8.16
N ASN A 41 -3.63 -11.32 -9.15
CA ASN A 41 -4.10 -9.93 -9.18
C ASN A 41 -3.62 -9.04 -8.01
N THR A 42 -2.62 -9.50 -7.24
CA THR A 42 -2.02 -8.68 -6.19
C THR A 42 -0.76 -7.98 -6.68
N VAL A 43 -0.58 -6.73 -6.24
CA VAL A 43 0.60 -5.91 -6.53
C VAL A 43 1.09 -5.29 -5.24
N LYS A 44 2.39 -5.33 -5.03
CA LYS A 44 3.06 -4.61 -3.94
C LYS A 44 3.72 -3.37 -4.50
N TYR A 45 3.40 -2.23 -3.90
CA TYR A 45 3.96 -0.92 -4.19
C TYR A 45 4.86 -0.47 -3.05
N TRP A 46 5.89 0.29 -3.38
CA TRP A 46 6.76 0.94 -2.41
C TRP A 46 6.93 2.41 -2.79
N LYS A 47 6.98 3.25 -1.76
CA LYS A 47 7.29 4.66 -1.89
C LYS A 47 8.11 5.13 -0.70
N GLU A 48 9.16 5.90 -0.95
CA GLU A 48 9.91 6.62 0.07
C GLU A 48 9.14 7.89 0.48
N ILE A 49 8.92 8.04 1.78
CA ILE A 49 8.22 9.17 2.40
C ILE A 49 9.08 9.56 3.60
N GLU A 50 9.65 10.76 3.56
CA GLU A 50 10.45 11.32 4.67
C GLU A 50 11.57 10.38 5.15
N GLY A 51 12.27 9.73 4.21
CA GLY A 51 13.36 8.79 4.52
C GLY A 51 12.92 7.40 5.00
N GLN A 52 11.61 7.13 5.06
CA GLN A 52 11.06 5.80 5.36
C GLN A 52 10.39 5.19 4.13
N THR A 53 10.59 3.90 3.89
CA THR A 53 9.92 3.22 2.78
C THR A 53 8.54 2.71 3.21
N CYS A 54 7.48 3.36 2.76
CA CYS A 54 6.11 2.85 2.84
C CYS A 54 5.93 1.72 1.82
N PHE A 55 5.27 0.63 2.20
CA PHE A 55 4.77 -0.37 1.26
C PHE A 55 3.26 -0.56 1.38
N VAL A 56 2.63 -0.84 0.24
CA VAL A 56 1.20 -1.12 0.13
C VAL A 56 1.01 -2.37 -0.72
N VAL A 57 0.27 -3.34 -0.20
CA VAL A 57 -0.18 -4.50 -0.99
C VAL A 57 -1.64 -4.31 -1.31
N VAL A 58 -1.96 -4.37 -2.60
CA VAL A 58 -3.34 -4.27 -3.09
C VAL A 58 -3.70 -5.45 -3.96
N GLU A 59 -4.99 -5.72 -4.09
CA GLU A 59 -5.58 -6.50 -5.16
C GLU A 59 -6.27 -5.57 -6.15
N LEU A 60 -6.03 -5.77 -7.44
CA LEU A 60 -6.61 -4.98 -8.53
C LEU A 60 -7.82 -5.73 -9.10
N ARG A 61 -9.00 -5.09 -9.08
CA ARG A 61 -10.25 -5.62 -9.67
C ARG A 61 -10.91 -4.54 -10.54
N GLY A 62 -10.54 -4.49 -11.81
CA GLY A 62 -11.00 -3.43 -12.73
C GLY A 62 -10.62 -2.05 -12.21
N GLU A 63 -11.62 -1.22 -11.91
CA GLU A 63 -11.41 0.13 -11.35
C GLU A 63 -11.24 0.17 -9.82
N GLN A 64 -11.34 -0.99 -9.16
CA GLN A 64 -11.22 -1.11 -7.71
C GLN A 64 -9.80 -1.47 -7.30
N VAL A 65 -9.29 -0.76 -6.31
CA VAL A 65 -8.03 -1.03 -5.62
C VAL A 65 -8.36 -1.47 -4.20
N ILE A 66 -8.25 -2.77 -3.94
CA ILE A 66 -8.53 -3.34 -2.62
C ILE A 66 -7.22 -3.37 -1.83
N VAL A 67 -7.11 -2.51 -0.82
CA VAL A 67 -5.93 -2.41 0.04
C VAL A 67 -5.96 -3.53 1.07
N ILE A 68 -5.04 -4.48 0.93
CA ILE A 68 -4.95 -5.68 1.78
C ILE A 68 -4.10 -5.39 3.01
N THR A 69 -2.90 -4.83 2.83
CA THR A 69 -2.00 -4.52 3.95
C THR A 69 -1.07 -3.37 3.62
N VAL A 70 -0.57 -2.72 4.66
CA VAL A 70 0.28 -1.53 4.60
C VAL A 70 1.33 -1.59 5.70
N GLY A 71 2.44 -0.89 5.51
CA GLY A 71 3.41 -0.71 6.59
C GLY A 71 4.65 0.03 6.13
N TRP A 72 5.50 0.33 7.10
CA TRP A 72 6.87 0.76 6.85
C TRP A 72 7.73 -0.50 6.65
N LYS A 73 8.59 -0.49 5.64
CA LYS A 73 9.67 -1.46 5.54
C LYS A 73 10.69 -1.06 6.61
N GLU A 74 10.99 -1.95 7.55
CA GLU A 74 12.12 -1.77 8.42
C GLU A 74 13.35 -1.60 7.53
N GLY A 75 13.98 -0.43 7.62
CA GLY A 75 15.34 -0.28 7.12
C GLY A 75 16.16 -1.25 7.93
N HIS A 76 16.66 -2.32 7.29
CA HIS A 76 17.88 -2.89 7.82
C HIS A 76 18.92 -1.77 7.67
N PRO A 77 19.56 -1.33 8.77
CA PRO A 77 20.69 -0.42 8.70
C PRO A 77 21.80 -0.99 7.79
#